data_AF-R7TAM3-F1
#
_entry.id   AF-R7TAM3-F1
#
_cell.length_a   1.000
_cell.length_b   1.000
_cell.length_c   1.000
_cell.angle_alpha   90.00
_cell.angle_beta   90.00
_cell.angle_gamma   90.00
#
_symmetry.space_group_name_H-M   'P 1'
#
loop_
_entity.id
_entity.type
_entity.pdbx_description
1 polymer ?
#
loop_
_entity_poly.entity_id
_entity_poly.type
_entity_poly.pdbx_seq_one_letter_code
_entity_poly.pdbx_strand_id
1 'polypeptide(L)' 'CIGCGSEISDRFFMTVLDQAWHTHCVQCADCGEKLIDSCYTREKKLYCKSDFFK' A
#
# COMPACT_ATOMS: atom_id res chain seq x y z
N CYS A 1 5.02 0.17 9.17
CA CYS A 1 4.21 -0.05 7.96
C CYS A 1 2.73 0.03 8.34
N ILE A 2 2.00 1.03 7.85
CA ILE A 2 0.59 1.25 8.23
C ILE A 2 -0.32 0.07 7.88
N GLY A 3 -0.05 -0.64 6.77
CA GLY A 3 -0.86 -1.79 6.36
C GLY A 3 -0.76 -3.02 7.25
N CYS A 4 0.45 -3.40 7.70
CA CYS A 4 0.67 -4.60 8.52
C CYS A 4 0.85 -4.31 10.01
N GLY A 5 1.01 -3.05 10.41
CA GLY A 5 1.21 -2.64 11.81
C GLY A 5 2.62 -2.92 12.38
N SER A 6 3.52 -3.53 11.61
CA SER A 6 4.90 -3.80 12.04
C SER A 6 5.86 -2.67 11.67
N GLU A 7 6.96 -2.56 12.44
CA GLU A 7 8.10 -1.69 12.13
C GLU A 7 8.69 -2.04 10.76
N ILE A 8 9.19 -1.03 10.05
CA ILE A 8 9.84 -1.25 8.76
C ILE A 8 11.32 -1.56 9.00
N SER A 9 11.69 -2.83 8.89
CA SER A 9 13.08 -3.28 8.94
C SER A 9 13.67 -3.54 7.54
N ASP A 10 12.89 -3.33 6.49
CA ASP A 10 13.33 -3.54 5.11
C ASP A 10 14.34 -2.47 4.69
N ARG A 11 15.32 -2.86 3.86
CA ARG A 11 16.30 -1.93 3.30
C ARG A 11 15.63 -0.87 2.43
N PHE A 12 14.52 -1.22 1.79
CA PHE A 12 13.74 -0.31 0.96
C PHE A 12 12.27 -0.32 1.39
N PHE A 13 11.71 0.88 1.53
CA PHE A 13 10.30 1.07 1.82
C PHE A 13 9.72 2.17 0.94
N MET A 14 8.40 2.15 0.82
CA MET A 14 7.64 3.09 0.02
C MET A 14 6.92 4.05 0.96
N THR A 15 6.93 5.33 0.62
CA THR A 15 6.15 6.34 1.34
C THR A 15 4.93 6.68 0.51
N VAL A 16 3.75 6.35 1.02
CA VAL A 16 2.47 6.57 0.35
C VAL A 16 1.63 7.47 1.23
N LEU A 17 1.24 8.65 0.74
CA LEU A 17 0.42 9.62 1.47
C LEU A 17 0.97 9.94 2.87
N ASP A 18 2.27 10.23 2.94
CA ASP A 18 3.01 10.51 4.18
C ASP A 18 3.11 9.32 5.17
N GLN A 19 2.61 8.15 4.78
CA GLN A 19 2.68 6.93 5.56
C GLN A 19 3.77 6.02 5.00
N ALA A 20 4.52 5.36 5.87
CA ALA A 20 5.54 4.41 5.45
C ALA A 20 4.94 3.00 5.29
N TRP A 21 5.27 2.33 4.18
CA TRP A 21 4.79 1.02 3.80
C TRP A 21 5.94 0.13 3.34
N HIS A 22 5.87 -1.16 3.63
CA HIS A 22 6.78 -2.12 3.00
C HIS A 22 6.51 -2.17 1.50
N THR A 23 7.57 -2.35 0.70
CA THR A 23 7.46 -2.60 -0.75
C THR A 23 6.49 -3.73 -1.07
N HIS A 24 6.46 -4.78 -0.25
CA HIS A 24 5.51 -5.90 -0.40
C HIS A 24 4.10 -5.59 0.13
N CYS A 25 3.94 -4.61 1.03
CA CYS A 25 2.63 -4.18 1.49
C CYS A 25 1.94 -3.20 0.53
N VAL A 26 2.69 -2.60 -0.41
CA VAL A 26 2.13 -1.71 -1.44
C VAL A 26 1.48 -2.52 -2.56
N GLN A 27 0.34 -3.13 -2.25
CA GLN A 27 -0.47 -3.90 -3.17
C GLN A 27 -1.96 -3.69 -2.90
N CYS A 28 -2.79 -3.88 -3.92
CA CYS A 28 -4.23 -3.82 -3.76
C CYS A 28 -4.70 -4.93 -2.80
N ALA A 29 -5.50 -4.57 -1.81
CA ALA A 29 -6.05 -5.53 -0.86
C ALA A 29 -7.12 -6.46 -1.48
N ASP A 30 -7.68 -6.11 -2.64
CA ASP A 30 -8.71 -6.89 -3.34
C ASP A 30 -8.10 -7.79 -4.43
N CYS A 31 -7.33 -7.20 -5.35
CA CYS A 31 -6.74 -7.92 -6.48
C CYS A 31 -5.29 -8.39 -6.27
N GLY A 32 -4.58 -7.90 -5.25
CA GLY A 32 -3.18 -8.23 -4.99
C GLY A 32 -2.17 -7.57 -5.95
N GLU A 33 -2.61 -6.72 -6.86
CA GLU A 33 -1.72 -6.05 -7.81
C GLU A 33 -0.80 -5.05 -7.11
N LYS A 34 0.49 -5.02 -7.48
CA LYS A 34 1.47 -4.08 -6.92
C LYS A 34 1.19 -2.66 -7.39
N LEU A 35 1.05 -1.75 -6.45
CA LEU A 35 0.70 -0.36 -6.76
C LEU A 35 1.97 0.49 -6.77
N ILE A 36 2.61 0.61 -7.94
CA ILE A 36 3.90 1.30 -8.08
C ILE A 36 3.70 2.77 -8.48
N ASP A 37 2.76 3.02 -9.38
CA ASP A 37 2.56 4.33 -10.03
C ASP A 37 1.41 5.12 -9.40
N SER A 38 0.26 4.47 -9.21
CA SER A 38 -0.95 5.07 -8.68
C SER A 38 -1.59 4.13 -7.64
N CYS A 39 -1.75 4.62 -6.41
CA CYS A 39 -2.37 3.86 -5.31
C CYS A 39 -3.38 4.73 -4.57
N TYR A 40 -4.45 4.09 -4.09
CA TYR A 40 -5.48 4.73 -3.29
C TYR A 40 -5.51 4.09 -1.91
N THR A 41 -5.67 4.88 -0.86
CA THR A 41 -5.82 4.37 0.50
C THR A 41 -7.27 4.46 0.97
N ARG A 42 -7.76 3.39 1.60
CA ARG A 42 -9.05 3.37 2.32
C ARG A 42 -8.87 2.57 3.61
N GLU A 43 -9.18 3.17 4.76
CA GLU A 43 -9.10 2.50 6.07
C GLU A 43 -7.80 1.72 6.32
N LYS A 44 -6.64 2.34 6.05
CA LYS A 44 -5.30 1.72 6.21
C LYS A 44 -5.03 0.51 5.28
N LYS A 45 -5.79 0.38 4.20
CA LYS A 45 -5.54 -0.58 3.11
C LYS A 45 -5.30 0.17 1.81
N LEU A 46 -4.49 -0.42 0.95
CA LEU A 46 -4.20 0.10 -0.37
C LEU A 46 -5.09 -0.60 -1.40
N TYR A 47 -5.53 0.16 -2.39
CA TYR A 47 -6.41 -0.28 -3.45
C TYR A 47 -5.91 0.25 -4.79
N CYS A 48 -6.14 -0.54 -5.84
CA CYS A 48 -5.92 -0.06 -7.20
C CYS A 48 -7.01 0.93 -7.60
N LYS A 49 -6.77 1.70 -8.66
CA LYS A 49 -7.76 2.65 -9.20
C LYS A 49 -9.11 1.95 -9.44
N SER A 50 -9.08 0.80 -10.10
CA SER A 50 -10.30 0.06 -10.44
C SER A 50 -11.10 -0.34 -9.20
N ASP A 51 -10.48 -0.99 -8.22
CA ASP A 51 -11.16 -1.47 -7.01
C ASP A 51 -11.57 -0.34 -6.06
N PHE A 52 -10.87 0.79 -6.09
CA PHE A 52 -11.22 1.95 -5.27
C PHE A 52 -12.46 2.69 -5.81
N PHE A 53 -12.61 2.80 -7.13
CA PHE A 53 -13.74 3.48 -7.79
C PHE A 53 -14.92 2.56 -8.11
N LYS A 54 -14.78 1.25 -7.89
CA LYS A 54 -15.85 0.27 -8.03
C LYS A 54 -16.83 0.35 -6.88
#